data_AF-A0A2G6GFI3-F1
#
_entry.id   AF-A0A2G6GFI3-F1
#
_cell.length_a   1.000
_cell.length_b   1.000
_cell.length_c   1.000
_cell.angle_alpha   90.00
_cell.angle_beta   90.00
_cell.angle_gamma   90.00
#
_symmetry.space_group_name_H-M   'P 1'
#
loop_
_entity.id
_entity.type
_entity.pdbx_description
1 polymer ?
#
loop_
_entity_poly.entity_id
_entity_poly.type
_entity_poly.pdbx_seq_one_letter_code
_entity_poly.pdbx_strand_id
1 'polypeptide(L)'
;MSTILVYAPALEHTKPYHPESHHRLKAVMQNLDEFGVLADLRQIEPQTASLEQLMRVHTPDLIEHIQQVSLMGGGTLDHGDTYATAKSFGLAKIA
;
A
#
# COMPACT_ATOMS: atom_id res chain seq x y z
N MET A 1 15.55 14.91 -18.39
CA MET A 1 15.53 13.91 -17.30
C MET A 1 14.10 13.42 -17.20
N SER A 2 13.83 12.11 -17.22
CA SER A 2 12.47 11.58 -17.09
C SER A 2 12.22 11.22 -15.63
N THR A 3 11.14 11.75 -15.06
CA THR A 3 10.68 11.38 -13.72
C THR A 3 9.65 10.27 -13.86
N ILE A 4 9.81 9.22 -13.07
CA ILE A 4 8.92 8.06 -13.07
C ILE A 4 7.94 8.18 -11.91
N LEU A 5 6.67 7.90 -12.18
CA LEU A 5 5.64 7.69 -11.16
C LEU A 5 5.31 6.20 -11.09
N VAL A 6 5.49 5.61 -9.92
CA VAL A 6 4.95 4.28 -9.59
C VAL A 6 3.76 4.50 -8.68
N TYR A 7 2.60 3.98 -9.07
CA TYR A 7 1.35 4.20 -8.33
C TYR A 7 0.58 2.90 -8.19
N ALA A 8 0.33 2.49 -6.95
CA ALA A 8 -0.54 1.38 -6.59
C ALA A 8 -1.84 1.94 -5.97
N PRO A 9 -3.01 1.79 -6.60
CA PRO A 9 -4.27 2.25 -6.02
C PRO A 9 -4.71 1.33 -4.86
N ALA A 10 -4.21 1.60 -3.66
CA ALA A 10 -4.49 0.83 -2.44
C ALA A 10 -5.84 1.19 -1.78
N LEU A 11 -6.91 1.32 -2.58
CA LEU A 11 -8.22 1.81 -2.12
C LEU A 11 -8.84 0.95 -1.01
N GLU A 12 -8.55 -0.35 -1.02
CA GLU A 12 -9.09 -1.33 -0.07
C GLU A 12 -8.26 -1.46 1.22
N HIS A 13 -7.12 -0.76 1.32
CA HIS A 13 -6.41 -0.54 2.59
C HIS A 13 -6.92 0.76 3.21
N THR A 14 -8.11 0.70 3.81
CA THR A 14 -8.71 1.86 4.47
C THR A 14 -9.56 1.40 5.64
N LYS A 15 -9.35 2.04 6.78
CA LYS A 15 -10.19 1.94 7.97
C LYS A 15 -10.97 3.25 8.16
N PRO A 16 -12.29 3.20 8.38
CA PRO A 16 -13.08 4.39 8.65
C PRO A 16 -12.48 5.23 9.79
N TYR A 17 -12.44 6.55 9.59
CA TYR A 17 -11.93 7.55 10.54
C TYR A 17 -10.41 7.49 10.84
N HIS A 18 -9.67 6.57 10.21
CA HIS A 18 -8.23 6.50 10.37
C HIS A 18 -7.53 7.53 9.45
N PRO A 19 -6.52 8.28 9.93
CA PRO A 19 -5.84 9.29 9.13
C PRO A 19 -5.07 8.70 7.94
N GLU A 20 -4.50 7.50 8.12
CA GLU A 20 -3.98 6.67 7.02
C GLU A 20 -5.17 6.00 6.32
N SER A 21 -5.59 6.58 5.19
CA SER A 21 -6.70 6.10 4.35
C SER A 21 -6.47 6.43 2.88
N HIS A 22 -7.26 5.82 1.98
CA HIS A 22 -7.19 6.02 0.53
C HIS A 22 -7.35 7.49 0.10
N HIS A 23 -7.93 8.34 0.95
CA HIS A 23 -8.06 9.78 0.68
C HIS A 23 -6.70 10.45 0.49
N ARG A 24 -5.64 9.96 1.15
CA ARG A 24 -4.27 10.48 0.99
C ARG A 24 -3.79 10.33 -0.46
N LEU A 25 -3.89 9.13 -1.01
CA LEU A 25 -3.50 8.84 -2.39
C LEU A 25 -4.39 9.58 -3.40
N LYS A 26 -5.71 9.58 -3.15
CA LYS A 26 -6.66 10.30 -4.01
C LYS A 26 -6.32 11.79 -4.09
N ALA A 27 -6.06 12.43 -2.96
CA ALA A 27 -5.71 13.85 -2.92
C ALA A 27 -4.42 14.15 -3.70
N VAL A 28 -3.38 13.33 -3.53
CA VAL A 28 -2.11 13.50 -4.27
C VAL A 28 -2.35 13.37 -5.78
N MET A 29 -3.01 12.30 -6.23
CA MET A 29 -3.25 12.09 -7.66
C MET A 29 -4.12 13.19 -8.28
N GLN A 30 -5.14 13.68 -7.55
CA GLN A 30 -5.97 14.80 -8.00
C GLN A 30 -5.17 16.10 -8.14
N ASN A 31 -4.28 16.41 -7.19
CA ASN A 31 -3.44 17.61 -7.28
C ASN A 31 -2.41 17.50 -8.41
N LEU A 32 -1.78 16.33 -8.58
CA LEU A 32 -0.84 16.12 -9.68
C LEU A 32 -1.49 16.32 -11.05
N ASP A 33 -2.74 15.90 -11.20
CA ASP A 33 -3.53 16.12 -12.41
C ASP A 33 -3.94 17.59 -12.58
N GLU A 34 -4.49 18.21 -11.52
CA GLU A 34 -4.95 19.60 -11.51
C GLU A 34 -3.84 20.60 -11.90
N PHE A 35 -2.61 20.37 -11.41
CA PHE A 35 -1.47 21.22 -11.74
C PHE A 35 -0.72 20.80 -13.01
N GLY A 36 -1.23 19.82 -13.76
CA GLY A 36 -0.63 19.34 -15.02
C GLY A 36 0.66 18.54 -14.86
N VAL A 37 1.11 18.29 -13.62
CA VAL A 37 2.35 17.55 -13.32
C VAL A 37 2.25 16.11 -13.81
N LEU A 38 1.08 15.49 -13.73
CA LEU A 38 0.88 14.11 -14.11
C LEU A 38 1.23 13.83 -15.58
N ALA A 39 1.08 14.82 -16.46
CA ALA A 39 1.40 14.72 -17.88
C ALA A 39 2.92 14.66 -18.15
N ASP A 40 3.74 15.19 -17.24
CA ASP A 40 5.20 15.19 -17.34
C ASP A 40 5.85 13.92 -16.74
N LEU A 41 5.05 13.11 -16.04
CA LEU A 41 5.50 11.89 -15.37
C LEU A 41 5.33 10.66 -16.26
N ARG A 42 6.37 9.84 -16.36
CA ARG A 42 6.25 8.51 -16.95
C ARG A 42 5.69 7.55 -15.91
N GLN A 43 4.44 7.13 -16.08
CA GLN A 43 3.85 6.12 -15.20
C GLN A 43 4.37 4.72 -15.54
N ILE A 44 4.70 3.95 -14.51
CA ILE A 44 4.98 2.51 -14.62
C ILE A 44 4.19 1.76 -13.55
N GLU A 45 3.82 0.53 -13.88
CA GLU A 45 3.10 -0.34 -12.94
C GLU A 45 4.02 -0.81 -11.81
N PRO A 46 3.53 -0.83 -10.56
CA PRO A 46 4.25 -1.43 -9.44
C PRO A 46 4.42 -2.94 -9.66
N GLN A 47 5.50 -3.49 -9.12
CA GLN A 47 5.74 -4.93 -9.12
C GLN A 47 5.45 -5.51 -7.75
N THR A 48 4.82 -6.68 -7.72
CA THR A 48 4.59 -7.39 -6.45
C THR A 48 5.90 -7.96 -5.93
N ALA A 49 6.27 -7.60 -4.71
CA ALA A 49 7.41 -8.17 -4.00
C ALA A 49 7.19 -9.68 -3.77
N SER A 50 8.22 -10.47 -4.08
CA SER A 50 8.25 -11.90 -3.78
C SER A 50 8.48 -12.16 -2.29
N LEU A 51 8.07 -13.33 -1.79
CA LEU A 51 8.35 -13.72 -0.41
C LEU A 51 9.86 -13.73 -0.12
N GLU A 52 10.66 -14.19 -1.08
CA GLU A 52 12.13 -14.18 -0.97
C GLU A 52 12.67 -12.76 -0.80
N GLN A 53 12.14 -11.77 -1.55
CA GLN A 53 12.51 -10.37 -1.40
C GLN A 53 12.14 -9.82 -0.02
N LEU A 54 10.94 -10.11 0.48
CA LEU A 54 10.48 -9.68 1.80
C LEU A 54 11.34 -10.28 2.92
N MET A 55 11.70 -11.56 2.79
CA MET A 55 12.51 -12.30 3.77
C MET A 55 13.96 -11.81 3.90
N ARG A 56 14.42 -10.90 3.04
CA ARG A 56 15.72 -10.24 3.20
C ARG A 56 15.76 -9.29 4.39
N VAL A 57 14.60 -8.85 4.87
CA VAL A 57 14.46 -7.91 5.99
C VAL A 57 13.53 -8.44 7.08
N HIS A 58 12.44 -9.13 6.70
CA HIS A 58 11.42 -9.60 7.62
C HIS A 58 11.57 -11.09 7.95
N THR A 59 11.18 -11.47 9.17
CA THR A 59 11.10 -12.89 9.54
C THR A 59 9.92 -13.57 8.85
N PRO A 60 10.00 -14.89 8.59
CA PRO A 60 8.86 -15.67 8.12
C PRO A 60 7.61 -15.48 8.99
N ASP A 61 7.78 -15.50 10.31
CA ASP A 61 6.69 -15.38 11.29
C ASP A 61 5.94 -14.05 11.17
N LEU A 62 6.64 -12.93 10.90
CA LEU A 62 5.99 -11.63 10.72
C LEU A 62 5.18 -11.61 9.42
N ILE A 63 5.75 -12.15 8.34
CA ILE A 63 5.07 -12.21 7.03
C ILE A 63 3.81 -13.07 7.15
N GLU A 64 3.92 -14.24 7.78
CA GLU A 64 2.79 -15.14 8.01
C GLU A 64 1.75 -14.48 8.91
N HIS A 65 2.14 -13.83 10.01
CA HIS A 65 1.21 -13.13 10.90
C HIS A 65 0.35 -12.11 10.15
N ILE A 66 0.97 -11.22 9.36
CA ILE A 66 0.25 -10.20 8.58
C ILE A 66 -0.66 -10.84 7.53
N GLN A 67 -0.18 -11.91 6.88
CA GLN A 67 -0.98 -12.67 5.92
C GLN A 67 -2.21 -13.27 6.57
N GLN A 68 -2.08 -13.91 7.73
CA GLN A 68 -3.19 -14.54 8.45
C GLN A 68 -4.20 -13.51 8.94
N VAL A 69 -3.75 -12.39 9.53
CA VAL A 69 -4.65 -11.31 9.96
C VAL A 69 -5.45 -10.78 8.76
N SER A 70 -4.81 -10.60 7.60
CA SER A 70 -5.51 -10.19 6.37
C SER A 70 -6.51 -11.27 5.91
N LEU A 71 -6.14 -12.54 5.90
CA LEU A 71 -7.03 -13.65 5.52
C LEU A 71 -8.26 -13.78 6.43
N MET A 72 -8.13 -13.41 7.71
CA MET A 72 -9.24 -13.41 8.68
C MET A 72 -10.15 -12.17 8.57
N GLY A 73 -9.92 -11.30 7.57
CA GLY A 73 -10.74 -10.11 7.31
C GLY A 73 -10.09 -8.79 7.74
N GLY A 74 -8.90 -8.84 8.36
CA GLY A 74 -8.20 -7.69 8.91
C GLY A 74 -8.22 -7.67 10.44
N GLY A 75 -7.71 -6.59 11.02
CA GLY A 75 -7.54 -6.43 12.46
C GLY A 75 -6.40 -5.48 12.82
N THR A 76 -6.09 -5.36 14.10
CA THR A 76 -4.92 -4.62 14.58
C THR A 76 -3.69 -5.53 14.53
N LEU A 77 -2.58 -5.02 13.99
CA LEU A 77 -1.31 -5.74 13.88
C LEU A 77 -0.39 -5.50 15.09
N ASP A 78 -0.67 -4.46 15.88
CA ASP A 78 0.07 -4.09 17.07
C ASP A 78 -0.87 -3.79 18.25
N HIS A 79 -0.34 -3.20 19.32
CA HIS A 79 -1.12 -2.75 20.47
C HIS A 79 -1.70 -1.34 20.31
N GLY A 80 -1.63 -0.77 19.11
CA GLY A 80 -1.93 0.63 18.84
C GLY A 80 -2.76 0.81 17.57
N ASP A 81 -2.24 1.61 16.65
CA ASP A 81 -2.98 2.15 15.51
C ASP A 81 -2.66 1.45 14.18
N THR A 82 -1.76 0.47 14.17
CA THR A 82 -1.42 -0.24 12.93
C THR A 82 -2.48 -1.29 12.64
N TYR A 83 -3.20 -1.12 11.52
CA TYR A 83 -4.29 -2.02 11.13
C TYR A 83 -4.01 -2.71 9.80
N ALA A 84 -4.72 -3.82 9.59
CA ALA A 84 -4.88 -4.48 8.32
C ALA A 84 -6.37 -4.63 7.99
N THR A 85 -6.63 -4.71 6.69
CA THR A 85 -7.88 -5.09 6.04
C THR A 85 -7.68 -6.42 5.33
N ALA A 86 -8.75 -7.02 4.83
CA ALA A 86 -8.69 -8.24 4.02
C ALA A 86 -7.73 -8.17 2.82
N LYS A 87 -7.45 -6.96 2.31
CA LYS A 87 -6.63 -6.72 1.12
C LYS A 87 -5.21 -6.28 1.43
N SER A 88 -4.91 -6.02 2.71
CA SER A 88 -3.69 -5.33 3.12
C SER A 88 -2.42 -6.11 2.82
N PHE A 89 -2.39 -7.42 3.03
CA PHE A 89 -1.21 -8.22 2.67
C PHE A 89 -0.86 -8.11 1.17
N GLY A 90 -1.87 -8.18 0.29
CA GLY A 90 -1.64 -8.02 -1.15
C GLY A 90 -1.19 -6.61 -1.52
N LEU A 91 -1.85 -5.60 -0.96
CA LEU A 91 -1.56 -4.19 -1.22
C LEU A 91 -0.18 -3.76 -0.67
N ALA A 92 0.23 -4.28 0.48
CA ALA A 92 1.55 -4.01 1.04
C ALA A 92 2.69 -4.59 0.17
N LYS A 93 2.42 -5.68 -0.56
CA LYS A 93 3.42 -6.28 -1.46
C LYS A 93 3.62 -5.51 -2.76
N ILE A 94 2.73 -4.58 -3.12
CA ILE A 94 2.84 -3.77 -4.34
C ILE A 94 3.18 -2.30 -4.03
N ALA A 95 3.33 -1.94 -2.75
CA ALA A 95 3.73 -0.61 -2.31
C ALA A 95 5.26 -0.46 -2.36
#